data_AF-A0A554WQA0-F1
#
_entry.id   AF-A0A554WQA0-F1
#
_cell.length_a   1.000
_cell.length_b   1.000
_cell.length_c   1.000
_cell.angle_alpha   90.00
_cell.angle_beta   90.00
_cell.angle_gamma   90.00
#
_symmetry.space_group_name_H-M   'P 1'
#
loop_
_entity.id
_entity.type
_entity.pdbx_description
1 polymer ?
#
loop_
_entity_poly.entity_id
_entity_poly.type
_entity_poly.pdbx_seq_one_letter_code
_entity_poly.pdbx_strand_id
1 'polypeptide(L)'
;MAINPTLEEKPAGGGNPTAGRAINGLHFPTAKQPGKAFDHGLALHPADPTKQFRAAILAAGLTPPDGIIHDGKLHRFSSDGKRGDDAGWYVLHLDGVPAGAFGCWREGFTRQWCSKTRQAMTPAEREAYRRKLQAMRQQRDADTAQRQQQAAQVAARRWQAAAPATAEHPYLSAKGVQAHGVRLEGEALLSCVSFFL
;
A
#
# COMPACT_ATOMS: atom_id res chain seq x y z
N MET A 1 -47.33 4.07 -39.01
CA MET A 1 -47.32 2.82 -39.79
C MET A 1 -46.25 1.94 -39.18
N ALA A 2 -46.62 1.16 -38.15
CA ALA A 2 -46.96 -0.27 -38.22
C ALA A 2 -45.67 -1.09 -38.05
N ILE A 3 -45.52 -2.10 -37.18
CA ILE A 3 -46.46 -2.99 -36.49
C ILE A 3 -45.67 -3.79 -35.42
N ASN A 4 -46.21 -3.95 -34.21
CA ASN A 4 -45.82 -5.01 -33.25
C ASN A 4 -46.52 -6.34 -33.62
N PRO A 5 -46.00 -7.50 -33.20
CA PRO A 5 -46.64 -8.30 -32.12
C PRO A 5 -45.60 -9.03 -31.22
N THR A 6 -45.61 -9.01 -29.87
CA THR A 6 -46.44 -9.73 -28.87
C THR A 6 -46.79 -11.19 -29.17
N LEU A 7 -46.27 -12.14 -28.36
CA LEU A 7 -46.94 -13.35 -27.79
C LEU A 7 -46.06 -13.92 -26.64
N GLU A 8 -46.49 -13.81 -25.38
CA GLU A 8 -47.01 -14.88 -24.46
C GLU A 8 -45.91 -15.73 -23.76
N GLU A 9 -45.68 -15.67 -22.42
CA GLU A 9 -46.44 -16.28 -21.29
C GLU A 9 -46.69 -17.80 -21.49
N LYS A 10 -46.44 -18.80 -20.61
CA LYS A 10 -46.24 -18.96 -19.15
C LYS A 10 -45.96 -20.50 -18.85
N PRO A 11 -46.25 -21.14 -17.67
CA PRO A 11 -45.28 -21.70 -16.68
C PRO A 11 -45.44 -23.22 -16.29
N ALA A 12 -44.83 -23.59 -15.15
CA ALA A 12 -45.01 -24.80 -14.28
C ALA A 12 -44.25 -26.08 -14.72
N GLY A 13 -43.73 -26.97 -13.88
CA GLY A 13 -43.83 -27.25 -12.44
C GLY A 13 -43.59 -28.77 -12.23
N GLY A 14 -43.09 -29.20 -11.06
CA GLY A 14 -42.93 -30.61 -10.62
C GLY A 14 -41.47 -30.95 -10.28
N GLY A 15 -41.05 -31.33 -9.06
CA GLY A 15 -41.61 -32.36 -8.15
C GLY A 15 -41.10 -33.74 -8.62
N ASN A 16 -40.42 -34.62 -7.87
CA ASN A 16 -40.29 -34.84 -6.42
C ASN A 16 -39.15 -35.91 -6.19
N PRO A 17 -39.20 -36.78 -5.16
CA PRO A 17 -38.33 -36.88 -3.98
C PRO A 17 -37.24 -37.97 -4.08
N THR A 18 -36.38 -38.10 -3.06
CA THR A 18 -36.16 -39.40 -2.36
C THR A 18 -35.47 -39.17 -1.01
N ALA A 19 -36.09 -39.71 0.03
CA ALA A 19 -35.63 -39.72 1.41
C ALA A 19 -34.52 -40.76 1.63
N GLY A 20 -33.55 -40.42 2.49
CA GLY A 20 -32.53 -41.31 3.04
C GLY A 20 -32.31 -41.00 4.52
N ARG A 21 -32.62 -41.97 5.37
CA ARG A 21 -32.85 -41.90 6.82
C ARG A 21 -31.57 -41.74 7.66
N ALA A 22 -31.71 -40.92 8.71
CA ALA A 22 -30.93 -40.69 9.94
C ALA A 22 -29.84 -41.68 10.40
N ILE A 23 -28.77 -41.12 11.03
CA ILE A 23 -28.22 -41.58 12.32
C ILE A 23 -27.51 -40.45 13.12
N ASN A 24 -28.00 -40.27 14.36
CA ASN A 24 -27.29 -39.99 15.62
C ASN A 24 -26.30 -38.82 15.79
N GLY A 25 -26.79 -37.78 16.47
CA GLY A 25 -26.41 -37.47 17.87
C GLY A 25 -24.95 -37.16 18.17
N LEU A 26 -24.61 -35.87 18.22
CA LEU A 26 -23.54 -35.36 19.08
C LEU A 26 -24.02 -34.13 19.84
N HIS A 27 -24.36 -34.38 21.09
CA HIS A 27 -24.53 -33.44 22.17
C HIS A 27 -23.17 -32.80 22.49
N PHE A 28 -23.04 -31.48 22.32
CA PHE A 28 -21.87 -30.74 22.81
C PHE A 28 -22.05 -30.43 24.31
N PRO A 29 -21.20 -30.95 25.20
CA PRO A 29 -21.31 -30.67 26.62
C PRO A 29 -20.90 -29.23 26.94
N THR A 30 -21.76 -28.51 27.65
CA THR A 30 -21.45 -27.21 28.26
C THR A 30 -20.51 -27.42 29.45
N ALA A 31 -19.21 -27.31 29.22
CA ALA A 31 -18.22 -27.35 30.29
C ALA A 31 -18.07 -25.98 30.97
N LYS A 32 -18.81 -25.84 32.08
CA LYS A 32 -18.52 -25.12 33.33
C LYS A 32 -17.09 -24.55 33.44
N GLN A 33 -16.97 -23.23 33.61
CA GLN A 33 -15.76 -22.59 34.12
C GLN A 33 -15.53 -22.96 35.60
N PRO A 34 -14.28 -23.22 35.99
CA PRO A 34 -13.80 -22.74 37.28
C PRO A 34 -12.47 -21.98 37.13
N GLY A 35 -12.37 -20.83 37.81
CA GLY A 35 -11.16 -20.02 37.87
C GLY A 35 -10.17 -20.46 38.96
N LYS A 36 -8.88 -20.15 38.75
CA LYS A 36 -8.05 -19.31 39.63
C LYS A 36 -6.64 -19.15 39.03
N ALA A 37 -6.04 -18.01 39.38
CA ALA A 37 -4.86 -17.39 38.80
C ALA A 37 -3.55 -18.15 39.03
N PHE A 38 -2.61 -18.03 38.08
CA PHE A 38 -1.15 -18.04 38.36
C PHE A 38 -0.36 -17.23 37.31
N ASP A 39 0.50 -16.38 37.87
CA ASP A 39 1.73 -15.75 37.39
C ASP A 39 1.82 -14.73 36.24
N HIS A 40 2.61 -13.69 36.54
CA HIS A 40 2.89 -12.50 35.76
C HIS A 40 3.81 -12.81 34.56
N GLY A 41 3.29 -12.62 33.34
CA GLY A 41 4.09 -12.76 32.12
C GLY A 41 3.38 -12.22 30.89
N LEU A 42 3.67 -10.96 30.55
CA LEU A 42 3.49 -10.33 29.23
C LEU A 42 2.28 -10.83 28.40
N ALA A 43 1.07 -10.38 28.76
CA ALA A 43 -0.04 -10.46 27.84
C ALA A 43 0.30 -9.63 26.59
N LEU A 44 0.68 -10.32 25.50
CA LEU A 44 0.58 -9.78 24.16
C LEU A 44 -0.88 -9.41 23.94
N HIS A 45 -1.24 -8.16 24.24
CA HIS A 45 -2.54 -7.62 23.90
C HIS A 45 -2.70 -7.71 22.38
N PRO A 46 -3.65 -8.50 21.84
CA PRO A 46 -4.09 -8.35 20.46
C PRO A 46 -4.76 -6.97 20.22
N ALA A 47 -4.82 -6.10 21.23
CA ALA A 47 -5.46 -4.79 21.21
C ALA A 47 -4.52 -3.60 20.95
N ASP A 48 -3.20 -3.79 20.86
CA ASP A 48 -2.28 -2.68 20.57
C ASP A 48 -2.35 -2.32 19.07
N PRO A 49 -2.91 -1.15 18.68
CA PRO A 49 -3.05 -0.77 17.29
C PRO A 49 -1.70 -0.65 16.58
N THR A 50 -0.64 -0.31 17.30
CA THR A 50 0.72 -0.22 16.75
C THR A 50 1.24 -1.59 16.36
N LYS A 51 1.03 -2.61 17.20
CA LYS A 51 1.41 -4.00 16.87
C LYS A 51 0.61 -4.55 15.70
N GLN A 52 -0.69 -4.26 15.64
CA GLN A 52 -1.53 -4.65 14.50
C GLN A 52 -1.07 -3.98 13.20
N PHE A 53 -0.68 -2.69 13.27
CA PHE A 53 -0.15 -1.97 12.12
C PHE A 53 1.18 -2.55 11.64
N ARG A 54 2.11 -2.87 12.56
CA ARG A 54 3.36 -3.57 12.23
C ARG A 54 3.11 -4.92 11.58
N ALA A 55 2.15 -5.69 12.11
CA ALA A 55 1.77 -6.98 11.54
C ALA A 55 1.19 -6.81 10.12
N ALA A 56 0.45 -5.74 9.84
CA ALA A 56 -0.06 -5.44 8.52
C ALA A 56 1.06 -5.08 7.51
N ILE A 57 2.09 -4.34 7.96
CA ILE A 57 3.29 -4.04 7.15
C ILE A 57 4.04 -5.34 6.81
N LEU A 58 4.26 -6.21 7.81
CA LEU A 58 4.89 -7.53 7.63
C LEU A 58 4.08 -8.40 6.66
N ALA A 59 2.76 -8.45 6.83
CA ALA A 59 1.86 -9.24 5.97
C ALA A 59 1.84 -8.74 4.52
N ALA A 60 2.24 -7.49 4.28
CA ALA A 60 2.40 -6.94 2.95
C ALA A 60 3.79 -7.20 2.33
N GLY A 61 4.68 -7.90 3.05
CA GLY A 61 6.02 -8.24 2.58
C GLY A 61 7.08 -7.16 2.82
N LEU A 62 6.77 -6.12 3.62
CA LEU A 62 7.71 -5.06 3.99
C LEU A 62 8.28 -5.31 5.39
N THR A 63 9.49 -4.83 5.64
CA THR A 63 10.15 -4.92 6.95
C THR A 63 9.77 -3.72 7.81
N PRO A 64 8.91 -3.86 8.85
CA PRO A 64 8.52 -2.73 9.67
C PRO A 64 9.71 -2.18 10.45
N PRO A 65 9.78 -0.85 10.65
CA PRO A 65 10.83 -0.24 11.48
C PRO A 65 10.69 -0.68 12.94
N ASP A 66 11.76 -0.63 13.73
CA ASP A 66 11.75 -1.02 15.16
C ASP A 66 10.80 -0.18 16.02
N GLY A 67 10.70 1.12 15.73
CA GLY A 67 9.73 2.04 16.33
C GLY A 67 8.73 2.56 15.28
N ILE A 68 7.46 2.60 15.65
CA ILE A 68 6.40 3.23 14.85
C ILE A 68 6.01 4.55 15.49
N ILE A 69 6.08 5.63 14.71
CA ILE A 69 5.70 6.98 15.12
C ILE A 69 4.27 7.23 14.64
N HIS A 70 3.39 7.66 15.55
CA HIS A 70 1.96 7.84 15.27
C HIS A 70 1.51 9.32 15.33
N ASP A 71 2.38 10.22 14.89
CA ASP A 71 2.14 11.67 14.85
C ASP A 71 1.30 12.12 13.64
N GLY A 72 0.80 11.17 12.83
CA GLY A 72 0.04 11.47 11.62
C GLY A 72 0.87 12.02 10.46
N LYS A 73 2.20 12.00 10.55
CA LYS A 73 3.09 12.42 9.46
C LYS A 73 3.61 11.22 8.67
N LEU A 74 4.17 11.51 7.50
CA LEU A 74 4.82 10.50 6.67
C LEU A 74 6.22 10.22 7.22
N HIS A 75 6.46 8.96 7.58
CA HIS A 75 7.75 8.46 8.05
C HIS A 75 8.33 7.49 7.04
N ARG A 76 9.64 7.58 6.80
CA ARG A 76 10.37 6.67 5.91
C ARG A 76 11.06 5.57 6.68
N PHE A 77 11.17 4.40 6.05
CA PHE A 77 11.87 3.24 6.58
C PHE A 77 12.38 2.36 5.43
N SER A 78 13.25 1.40 5.75
CA SER A 78 13.68 0.42 4.75
C SER A 78 12.60 -0.61 4.49
N SER A 79 12.19 -0.78 3.23
CA SER A 79 11.24 -1.84 2.85
C SER A 79 11.81 -3.24 3.07
N ASP A 80 13.13 -3.40 2.93
CA ASP A 80 13.81 -4.71 2.93
C ASP A 80 14.75 -4.91 4.14
N GLY A 81 14.77 -3.97 5.09
CA GLY A 81 15.70 -3.97 6.23
C GLY A 81 17.16 -3.61 5.89
N LYS A 82 17.44 -3.18 4.66
CA LYS A 82 18.79 -2.79 4.21
C LYS A 82 19.13 -1.38 4.68
N ARG A 83 20.35 -1.20 5.21
CA ARG A 83 20.85 0.11 5.62
C ARG A 83 20.93 1.05 4.42
N GLY A 84 20.30 2.22 4.52
CA GLY A 84 20.28 3.23 3.46
C GLY A 84 19.12 3.09 2.47
N ASP A 85 18.26 2.08 2.64
CA ASP A 85 16.99 2.01 1.93
C ASP A 85 15.91 2.79 2.72
N ASP A 86 15.20 3.65 2.00
CA ASP A 86 14.15 4.51 2.51
C ASP A 86 12.93 4.53 1.58
N ALA A 87 12.80 3.49 0.75
CA ALA A 87 11.69 3.33 -0.18
C ALA A 87 10.36 3.05 0.53
N GLY A 88 10.41 2.48 1.74
CA GLY A 88 9.27 2.23 2.59
C GLY A 88 8.78 3.53 3.24
N TRP A 89 7.47 3.69 3.32
CA TRP A 89 6.85 4.81 4.02
C TRP A 89 5.57 4.40 4.74
N TYR A 90 5.23 5.13 5.81
CA TYR A 90 3.95 4.96 6.49
C TYR A 90 3.45 6.26 7.13
N VAL A 91 2.16 6.31 7.42
CA VAL A 91 1.47 7.31 8.24
C VAL A 91 0.56 6.57 9.20
N LEU A 92 0.58 6.92 10.48
CA LEU A 92 -0.31 6.32 11.50
C LEU A 92 -0.92 7.41 12.37
N HIS A 93 -2.23 7.33 12.56
CA HIS A 93 -3.00 8.14 13.51
C HIS A 93 -3.64 7.22 14.56
N LEU A 94 -3.43 7.51 15.84
CA LEU A 94 -4.08 6.78 16.95
C LEU A 94 -5.26 7.54 17.58
N ASP A 95 -5.43 8.83 17.29
CA ASP A 95 -6.49 9.64 17.91
C ASP A 95 -7.89 9.22 17.45
N GLY A 96 -8.72 8.69 18.34
CA GLY A 96 -10.05 8.17 18.00
C GLY A 96 -9.98 6.77 17.41
N VAL A 97 -10.45 6.56 16.17
CA VAL A 97 -10.30 5.26 15.47
C VAL A 97 -8.88 5.17 14.88
N PRO A 98 -8.04 4.20 15.31
CA PRO A 98 -6.71 4.03 14.74
C PRO A 98 -6.77 3.70 13.25
N ALA A 99 -6.06 4.51 12.46
CA ALA A 99 -6.04 4.43 11.01
C ALA A 99 -4.68 4.88 10.48
N GLY A 100 -4.25 4.27 9.39
CA GLY A 100 -2.96 4.58 8.78
C GLY A 100 -2.89 4.16 7.33
N ALA A 101 -1.75 4.40 6.71
CA ALA A 101 -1.40 3.92 5.39
C ALA A 101 0.09 3.60 5.35
N PHE A 102 0.49 2.65 4.52
CA PHE A 102 1.88 2.32 4.30
C PHE A 102 2.11 1.89 2.85
N GLY A 103 3.36 1.90 2.41
CA GLY A 103 3.70 1.50 1.05
C GLY A 103 5.20 1.49 0.78
N CYS A 104 5.53 1.18 -0.46
CA CYS A 104 6.88 1.19 -1.00
C CYS A 104 6.87 2.02 -2.29
N TRP A 105 7.62 3.11 -2.32
CA TRP A 105 7.66 3.99 -3.51
C TRP A 105 8.35 3.33 -4.69
N ARG A 106 9.36 2.51 -4.44
CA ARG A 106 10.09 1.77 -5.48
C ARG A 106 9.17 0.84 -6.26
N GLU A 107 8.23 0.21 -5.57
CA GLU A 107 7.25 -0.71 -6.15
C GLU A 107 5.93 -0.02 -6.56
N GLY A 108 5.78 1.28 -6.27
CA GLY A 108 4.53 2.01 -6.50
C GLY A 108 3.34 1.49 -5.68
N PHE A 109 3.60 0.71 -4.64
CA PHE A 109 2.57 0.03 -3.86
C PHE A 109 2.14 0.87 -2.65
N THR A 110 0.84 0.84 -2.34
CA THR A 110 0.25 1.51 -1.17
C THR A 110 -0.93 0.70 -0.63
N ARG A 111 -1.03 0.59 0.70
CA ARG A 111 -2.20 0.05 1.40
C ARG A 111 -2.68 0.97 2.49
N GLN A 112 -4.00 1.05 2.62
CA GLN A 112 -4.68 1.66 3.76
C GLN A 112 -4.90 0.62 4.85
N TRP A 113 -4.82 1.06 6.10
CA TRP A 113 -5.03 0.21 7.27
C TRP A 113 -5.96 0.89 8.27
N CYS A 114 -6.80 0.10 8.92
CA CYS A 114 -7.61 0.52 10.05
C CYS A 114 -7.74 -0.62 11.05
N SER A 115 -7.71 -0.30 12.34
CA SER A 115 -7.92 -1.26 13.43
C SER A 115 -9.35 -1.78 13.53
N LYS A 116 -10.34 -1.00 13.06
CA LYS A 116 -11.76 -1.38 13.04
C LYS A 116 -12.22 -1.72 11.63
N THR A 117 -13.11 -2.70 11.51
CA THR A 117 -13.82 -2.96 10.25
C THR A 117 -14.85 -1.86 9.98
N ARG A 118 -15.11 -1.55 8.70
CA ARG A 118 -16.03 -0.46 8.32
C ARG A 118 -17.46 -0.67 8.87
N GLN A 119 -17.89 -1.91 9.02
CA GLN A 119 -19.22 -2.29 9.50
C GLN A 119 -19.40 -2.00 10.99
N ALA A 120 -18.30 -1.99 11.76
CA ALA A 120 -18.30 -1.69 13.19
C ALA A 120 -18.18 -0.18 13.49
N MET A 121 -18.13 0.68 12.47
CA MET A 121 -17.97 2.12 12.64
C MET A 121 -19.32 2.86 12.65
N THR A 122 -19.52 3.71 13.64
CA THR A 122 -20.62 4.67 13.68
C THR A 122 -20.53 5.69 12.53
N PRO A 123 -21.62 6.40 12.18
CA PRO A 123 -21.57 7.44 11.15
C PRO A 123 -20.49 8.52 11.40
N ALA A 124 -20.35 8.98 12.65
CA ALA A 124 -19.36 9.96 13.04
C ALA A 124 -17.93 9.43 12.90
N GLU A 125 -17.66 8.19 13.33
CA GLU A 125 -16.36 7.54 13.14
C GLU A 125 -16.02 7.34 11.66
N ARG A 126 -17.01 6.99 10.83
CA ARG A 126 -16.82 6.87 9.37
C ARG A 126 -16.43 8.20 8.75
N GLU A 127 -17.03 9.30 9.19
CA GLU A 127 -16.67 10.63 8.71
C GLU A 127 -15.25 11.01 9.14
N ALA A 128 -14.90 10.81 10.41
CA ALA A 128 -13.54 11.04 10.90
C ALA A 128 -12.51 10.19 10.12
N TYR A 129 -12.81 8.92 9.86
CA TYR A 129 -11.98 8.04 9.04
C TYR A 129 -11.79 8.57 7.61
N ARG A 130 -12.87 9.03 6.96
CA ARG A 130 -12.79 9.64 5.62
C ARG A 130 -11.88 10.87 5.59
N ARG A 131 -12.00 11.75 6.59
CA ARG A 131 -11.14 12.94 6.72
C ARG A 131 -9.67 12.56 6.86
N LYS A 132 -9.37 11.54 7.68
CA LYS A 132 -7.99 11.01 7.81
C LYS A 132 -7.46 10.43 6.50
N LEU A 133 -8.27 9.67 5.76
CA LEU A 133 -7.88 9.12 4.46
C LEU A 133 -7.54 10.22 3.46
N GLN A 134 -8.32 11.29 3.43
CA GLN A 134 -8.03 12.45 2.60
C GLN A 134 -6.73 13.13 3.00
N ALA A 135 -6.51 13.37 4.29
CA ALA A 135 -5.29 13.98 4.80
C ALA A 135 -4.04 13.14 4.48
N MET A 136 -4.11 11.81 4.69
CA MET A 136 -3.02 10.89 4.34
C MET A 136 -2.72 10.91 2.84
N ARG A 137 -3.75 10.96 1.99
CA ARG A 137 -3.58 11.06 0.54
C ARG A 137 -2.90 12.38 0.16
N GLN A 138 -3.37 13.50 0.70
CA GLN A 138 -2.77 14.83 0.45
C GLN A 138 -1.30 14.87 0.87
N GLN A 139 -0.97 14.33 2.05
CA GLN A 139 0.41 14.28 2.54
C GLN A 139 1.31 13.46 1.62
N ARG A 140 0.84 12.29 1.16
CA ARG A 140 1.56 11.44 0.21
C ARG A 140 1.78 12.15 -1.13
N ASP A 141 0.75 12.79 -1.65
CA ASP A 141 0.79 13.45 -2.96
C ASP A 141 1.75 14.65 -2.91
N ALA A 142 1.73 15.43 -1.82
CA ALA A 142 2.66 16.53 -1.57
C ALA A 142 4.12 16.04 -1.47
N ASP A 143 4.37 14.98 -0.71
CA ASP A 143 5.71 14.43 -0.54
C ASP A 143 6.25 13.82 -1.85
N THR A 144 5.38 13.19 -2.64
CA THR A 144 5.73 12.72 -3.99
C THR A 144 6.10 13.87 -4.92
N ALA A 145 5.28 14.94 -4.94
CA ALA A 145 5.55 16.12 -5.76
C ALA A 145 6.85 16.82 -5.37
N GLN A 146 7.11 16.97 -4.06
CA GLN A 146 8.35 17.55 -3.56
C GLN A 146 9.58 16.76 -4.02
N ARG A 147 9.53 15.43 -3.93
CA ARG A 147 10.64 14.57 -4.37
C ARG A 147 10.85 14.60 -5.87
N GLN A 148 9.79 14.59 -6.66
CA GLN A 148 9.87 14.76 -8.11
C GLN A 148 10.49 16.11 -8.48
N GLN A 149 10.10 17.19 -7.79
CA GLN A 149 10.67 18.51 -8.00
C GLN A 149 12.15 18.55 -7.63
N GLN A 150 12.54 17.98 -6.48
CA GLN A 150 13.96 17.91 -6.07
C GLN A 150 14.79 17.09 -7.06
N ALA A 151 14.29 15.93 -7.49
CA ALA A 151 14.95 15.10 -8.49
C ALA A 151 15.10 15.83 -9.83
N ALA A 152 14.05 16.52 -10.28
CA ALA A 152 14.09 17.33 -11.50
C ALA A 152 15.12 18.46 -11.41
N GLN A 153 15.20 19.17 -10.27
CA GLN A 153 16.20 20.22 -10.06
C GLN A 153 17.62 19.66 -10.07
N VAL A 154 17.86 18.54 -9.40
CA VAL A 154 19.19 17.88 -9.38
C VAL A 154 19.56 17.42 -10.79
N ALA A 155 18.64 16.77 -11.51
CA ALA A 155 18.87 16.33 -12.88
C ALA A 155 19.16 17.51 -13.81
N ALA A 156 18.41 18.61 -13.71
CA ALA A 156 18.63 19.81 -14.51
C ALA A 156 20.01 20.44 -14.23
N ARG A 157 20.42 20.53 -12.96
CA ARG A 157 21.75 21.04 -12.58
C ARG A 157 22.87 20.18 -13.15
N ARG A 158 22.80 18.87 -12.99
CA ARG A 158 23.78 17.91 -13.55
C ARG A 158 23.83 18.02 -15.07
N TRP A 159 22.68 18.07 -15.72
CA TRP A 159 22.59 18.26 -17.17
C TRP A 159 23.26 19.55 -17.63
N GLN A 160 22.98 20.68 -16.98
CA GLN A 160 23.54 21.97 -17.35
C GLN A 160 25.07 22.05 -17.16
N ALA A 161 25.58 21.45 -16.08
CA ALA A 161 27.01 21.41 -15.78
C ALA A 161 27.81 20.44 -16.68
N ALA A 162 27.13 19.46 -17.29
CA ALA A 162 27.78 18.44 -18.11
C ALA A 162 28.29 18.99 -19.46
N ALA A 163 29.46 18.54 -19.89
CA ALA A 163 30.03 18.91 -21.18
C ALA A 163 29.33 18.13 -22.32
N PRO A 164 29.23 18.64 -23.55
CA PRO A 164 28.78 17.83 -24.68
C PRO A 164 29.68 16.59 -24.87
N ALA A 165 29.09 15.41 -25.08
CA ALA A 165 29.87 14.22 -25.41
C ALA A 165 30.38 14.32 -26.85
N THR A 166 31.65 14.00 -27.07
CA THR A 166 32.22 13.86 -28.42
C THR A 166 32.08 12.42 -28.90
N ALA A 167 32.11 12.20 -30.21
CA ALA A 167 32.03 10.86 -30.81
C ALA A 167 33.24 9.95 -30.45
N GLU A 168 34.30 10.55 -29.88
CA GLU A 168 35.54 9.90 -29.46
C GLU A 168 35.45 9.27 -28.07
N HIS A 169 34.29 9.37 -27.38
CA HIS A 169 34.12 8.75 -26.08
C HIS A 169 34.21 7.20 -26.20
N PRO A 170 35.03 6.50 -25.39
CA PRO A 170 35.31 5.06 -25.55
C PRO A 170 34.06 4.19 -25.64
N TYR A 171 33.03 4.50 -24.84
CA TYR A 171 31.75 3.77 -24.89
C TYR A 171 30.99 3.99 -26.20
N LEU A 172 30.95 5.22 -26.73
CA LEU A 172 30.24 5.54 -27.97
C LEU A 172 30.94 4.91 -29.17
N SER A 173 32.28 4.96 -29.20
CA SER A 173 33.08 4.31 -30.24
C SER A 173 32.93 2.79 -30.20
N ALA A 174 32.98 2.16 -29.02
CA ALA A 174 32.80 0.72 -28.88
C ALA A 174 31.39 0.23 -29.26
N LYS A 175 30.36 1.06 -29.04
CA LYS A 175 28.97 0.74 -29.41
C LYS A 175 28.59 1.19 -30.82
N GLY A 176 29.44 1.97 -31.49
CA GLY A 176 29.16 2.52 -32.82
C GLY A 176 27.98 3.49 -32.85
N VAL A 177 27.69 4.17 -31.74
CA VAL A 177 26.55 5.09 -31.61
C VAL A 177 27.05 6.53 -31.60
N GLN A 178 26.41 7.42 -32.36
CA GLN A 178 26.75 8.84 -32.35
C GLN A 178 26.31 9.50 -31.03
N ALA A 179 26.95 10.61 -30.67
CA ALA A 179 26.74 11.32 -29.41
C ALA A 179 25.38 12.06 -29.29
N HIS A 180 24.32 11.63 -29.98
CA HIS A 180 22.99 12.25 -30.14
C HIS A 180 22.47 13.03 -28.89
N GLY A 181 22.91 14.28 -28.73
CA GLY A 181 22.56 15.13 -27.59
C GLY A 181 23.05 14.63 -26.22
N VAL A 182 23.93 13.63 -26.17
CA VAL A 182 24.50 13.07 -24.94
C VAL A 182 25.51 14.04 -24.33
N ARG A 183 25.55 14.14 -23.01
CA ARG A 183 26.48 14.97 -22.25
C ARG A 183 27.33 14.12 -21.31
N LEU A 184 28.48 14.64 -20.90
CA LEU A 184 29.48 14.00 -20.04
C LEU A 184 29.52 14.68 -18.67
N GLU A 185 29.41 13.87 -17.64
CA GLU A 185 29.69 14.24 -16.25
C GLU A 185 30.78 13.30 -15.71
N GLY A 186 32.04 13.73 -15.79
CA GLY A 186 33.19 12.84 -15.60
C GLY A 186 33.23 11.76 -16.69
N GLU A 187 33.24 10.48 -16.31
CA GLU A 187 33.16 9.33 -17.22
C GLU A 187 31.72 8.88 -17.50
N ALA A 188 30.73 9.49 -16.83
CA ALA A 188 29.32 9.12 -17.00
C ALA A 188 28.71 9.85 -18.22
N LEU A 189 27.98 9.09 -19.04
CA LEU A 189 27.15 9.63 -20.11
C LEU A 189 25.74 9.95 -19.58
N LEU A 190 25.34 11.20 -19.69
CA LEU A 190 23.99 11.69 -19.40
C LEU A 190 23.21 11.83 -20.70
N SER A 191 22.01 11.27 -20.75
CA SER A 191 21.06 11.48 -21.83
C SER A 191 19.80 12.15 -21.30
N CYS A 192 19.26 13.10 -22.06
CA CYS A 192 17.94 13.64 -21.81
C CYS A 192 16.93 12.70 -22.46
N VAL A 193 16.19 11.94 -21.65
CA VAL A 193 15.05 11.17 -22.17
C VAL A 193 13.86 12.12 -22.19
N SER A 194 13.68 12.82 -23.30
CA SER A 194 12.41 13.53 -23.56
C SER A 194 11.32 12.49 -23.79
N PHE A 195 10.49 12.25 -22.78
CA PHE A 195 9.19 11.64 -23.00
C PHE A 195 8.35 12.68 -23.75
N PHE A 196 8.28 12.55 -25.08
CA PHE A 196 7.25 13.21 -25.88
C PHE A 196 5.90 12.63 -25.41
N LEU A 197 5.18 13.42 -24.62
CA LEU A 197 3.76 13.21 -24.29
C LEU A 197 2.89 13.97 -25.30
#